data_AF-A0A3D4RPB2-F1
#
_entry.id   AF-A0A3D4RPB2-F1
#
_cell.length_a   1.000
_cell.length_b   1.000
_cell.length_c   1.000
_cell.angle_alpha   90.00
_cell.angle_beta   90.00
_cell.angle_gamma   90.00
#
_symmetry.space_group_name_H-M   'P 1'
#
loop_
_entity.id
_entity.type
_entity.pdbx_description
1 polymer ?
#
loop_
_entity_poly.entity_id
_entity_poly.type
_entity_poly.pdbx_seq_one_letter_code
_entity_poly.pdbx_strand_id
1 'polypeptide(L)' 'MSRKYYGAPDFWVYIYEANKDAIPDPNHIGVGTHIRIPRLPKELIDTGNEESMKQAKQLHNEILGQF' A
#
# COMPACT_ATOMS: atom_id res chain seq x y z
N MET A 1 -1.50 9.15 2.16
CA MET A 1 -0.92 8.40 3.29
C MET A 1 0.45 7.80 2.99
N SER A 2 0.62 6.96 1.96
CA SER A 2 1.89 6.27 1.67
C SER A 2 3.11 7.19 1.47
N ARG A 3 2.97 8.27 0.67
CA ARG A 3 4.08 9.21 0.41
C ARG A 3 4.75 9.77 1.68
N LYS A 4 4.00 9.92 2.77
CA LYS A 4 4.52 10.43 4.05
C LYS A 4 5.44 9.41 4.76
N TYR A 5 5.21 8.12 4.56
CA TYR A 5 5.91 7.05 5.27
C TYR A 5 6.94 6.31 4.40
N TYR A 6 6.65 6.15 3.11
CA TYR A 6 7.51 5.39 2.17
C TYR A 6 8.06 6.23 1.02
N GLY A 7 7.83 7.55 1.01
CA GLY A 7 8.35 8.45 -0.03
C GLY A 7 7.59 8.42 -1.36
N ALA A 8 6.87 7.33 -1.68
CA ALA A 8 6.03 7.22 -2.87
C ALA A 8 4.54 6.94 -2.56
N PRO A 9 3.62 7.46 -3.38
CA PRO A 9 2.20 7.20 -3.22
C PRO A 9 1.83 5.74 -3.55
N ASP A 10 2.52 5.10 -4.49
CA ASP A 10 2.22 3.75 -5.02
C ASP A 10 2.34 2.62 -3.99
N PHE A 11 3.15 2.80 -2.94
CA PHE A 11 3.34 1.81 -1.88
C PHE A 11 2.20 1.71 -0.87
N TRP A 12 1.06 2.36 -1.12
CA TRP A 12 -0.13 2.23 -0.29
C TRP A 12 -0.66 0.80 -0.26
N VAL A 13 -0.41 0.02 -1.31
CA VAL A 13 -0.84 -1.38 -1.44
C VAL A 13 -0.37 -2.24 -0.28
N TYR A 14 0.85 -2.04 0.21
CA TYR A 14 1.36 -2.78 1.35
C TYR A 14 0.74 -2.34 2.68
N ILE A 15 0.36 -1.06 2.79
CA ILE A 15 -0.41 -0.57 3.93
C ILE A 15 -1.79 -1.24 3.91
N TYR A 16 -2.42 -1.30 2.73
CA TYR A 16 -3.72 -1.94 2.59
C TYR A 16 -3.64 -3.44 2.92
N GLU A 17 -2.67 -4.18 2.39
CA GLU A 17 -2.51 -5.61 2.72
C GLU A 17 -2.36 -5.86 4.23
N ALA A 18 -1.61 -5.02 4.92
CA ALA A 18 -1.42 -5.12 6.37
C ALA A 18 -2.65 -4.69 7.19
N ASN A 19 -3.68 -4.12 6.56
CA ASN A 19 -4.91 -3.67 7.21
C ASN A 19 -6.18 -4.18 6.53
N LYS A 20 -6.09 -5.13 5.59
CA LYS A 20 -7.25 -5.65 4.85
C LYS A 20 -8.31 -6.30 5.74
N ASP A 21 -7.91 -6.71 6.95
CA ASP A 21 -8.77 -7.18 8.03
C ASP A 21 -9.64 -6.08 8.63
N ALA A 22 -9.15 -4.84 8.65
CA ALA A 22 -9.86 -3.66 9.18
C ALA A 22 -10.39 -2.71 8.08
N ILE A 23 -9.85 -2.80 6.87
CA ILE A 23 -10.18 -1.98 5.71
C ILE A 23 -10.68 -2.92 4.61
N PRO A 24 -12.00 -3.21 4.58
CA PRO A 24 -12.56 -4.09 3.57
C PRO A 24 -12.59 -3.45 2.17
N ASP A 25 -12.66 -2.12 2.08
CA ASP A 25 -12.60 -1.38 0.81
C ASP A 25 -11.48 -0.32 0.89
N PRO A 26 -10.44 -0.41 0.05
CA PRO A 26 -9.34 0.57 0.03
C PRO A 26 -9.78 1.98 -0.35
N ASN A 27 -10.87 2.12 -1.12
CA ASN A 27 -11.43 3.41 -1.52
C ASN A 27 -12.30 4.02 -0.42
N HIS A 28 -12.75 3.23 0.55
CA HIS A 28 -13.68 3.67 1.58
C HIS A 28 -13.12 3.45 2.99
N ILE A 29 -12.16 4.31 3.35
CA ILE A 29 -11.57 4.33 4.69
C ILE A 29 -12.35 5.32 5.57
N GLY A 30 -13.11 4.79 6.53
CA GLY A 30 -13.82 5.60 7.53
C GLY A 30 -12.89 6.50 8.35
N VAL A 31 -13.38 7.68 8.73
CA VAL A 31 -12.65 8.59 9.62
C VAL A 31 -12.57 7.95 11.02
N GLY A 32 -11.36 7.89 11.59
CA GLY A 32 -11.09 7.22 12.86
C GLY A 32 -10.57 5.79 12.73
N THR A 33 -10.47 5.26 11.52
CA THR A 33 -9.85 3.95 11.27
C THR A 33 -8.38 3.96 11.65
N HIS A 34 -7.98 3.00 12.49
CA HIS A 34 -6.59 2.83 12.90
C HIS A 34 -5.83 2.06 11.82
N ILE A 35 -4.94 2.77 11.12
CA ILE A 35 -4.12 2.18 10.05
C ILE A 35 -2.76 1.80 10.61
N ARG A 36 -2.41 0.51 10.54
CA ARG A 36 -1.09 0.00 10.86
C ARG A 36 -0.14 0.25 9.71
N ILE A 37 1.02 0.85 9.96
CA ILE A 37 2.06 1.05 8.94
C ILE A 37 3.09 -0.07 9.11
N PRO A 38 3.13 -1.10 8.22
CA PRO A 38 4.09 -2.19 8.35
C PRO A 38 5.52 -1.69 8.10
N ARG A 39 6.50 -2.24 8.82
CA ARG A 39 7.90 -1.93 8.54
C ARG A 39 8.39 -2.87 7.43
N LEU A 40 8.54 -2.34 6.23
CA LEU A 40 8.96 -3.11 5.06
C LEU A 40 10.48 -3.04 4.85
N PRO A 41 11.08 -4.09 4.25
CA PRO A 41 12.43 -4.04 3.71
C PRO A 41 12.57 -2.88 2.71
N LYS A 42 13.74 -2.23 2.70
CA LYS A 42 14.00 -1.09 1.80
C LYS A 42 13.80 -1.47 0.33
N GLU A 43 14.19 -2.69 -0.05
CA GLU A 43 14.06 -3.23 -1.40
C GLU A 43 12.60 -3.26 -1.91
N LEU A 44 11.62 -3.43 -1.00
CA LEU A 44 10.20 -3.46 -1.35
C LEU A 44 9.57 -2.08 -1.48
N ILE A 45 10.19 -1.05 -0.89
CA ILE A 45 9.73 0.35 -0.93
C ILE A 45 10.78 1.27 -1.59
N ASP A 46 11.60 0.71 -2.47
CA ASP A 46 12.65 1.46 -3.15
C ASP A 46 12.08 2.13 -4.39
N THR A 47 11.94 3.45 -4.32
CA THR A 47 11.43 4.27 -5.44
C THR A 47 12.39 4.31 -6.64
N GLY A 48 13.67 3.98 -6.43
CA GLY A 48 14.68 3.89 -7.49
C GLY A 48 14.80 2.51 -8.11
N ASN A 49 14.13 1.49 -7.56
CA ASN A 49 14.15 0.14 -8.08
C ASN A 49 12.91 -0.13 -8.94
N GLU A 50 13.12 -0.43 -10.21
CA GLU A 50 12.06 -0.75 -11.16
C GLU A 50 11.24 -1.97 -10.75
N GLU A 51 11.86 -2.99 -10.12
CA GLU A 51 11.16 -4.18 -9.65
C GLU A 51 10.20 -3.85 -8.51
N SER A 52 10.64 -3.03 -7.54
CA SER A 52 9.81 -2.59 -6.41
C SER A 52 8.58 -1.83 -6.89
N MET A 53 8.77 -0.89 -7.82
CA MET A 53 7.68 -0.12 -8.42
C MET A 53 6.75 -0.99 -9.25
N LYS A 54 7.29 -1.96 -10.01
CA LYS A 54 6.51 -2.91 -10.80
C LYS A 54 5.65 -3.81 -9.91
N GLN A 55 6.20 -4.32 -8.80
CA GLN A 55 5.46 -5.12 -7.83
C GLN A 55 4.33 -4.31 -7.20
N ALA A 56 4.62 -3.09 -6.73
CA ALA A 56 3.60 -2.22 -6.15
C ALA A 56 2.46 -1.92 -7.13
N LYS A 57 2.79 -1.67 -8.41
CA LYS A 57 1.80 -1.43 -9.47
C LYS A 57 0.98 -2.68 -9.82
N GLN A 58 1.59 -3.85 -9.80
CA GLN A 58 0.87 -5.11 -10.02
C GLN A 58 -0.13 -5.39 -8.89
N LEU A 59 0.31 -5.24 -7.63
CA LEU A 59 -0.56 -5.36 -6.47
C LEU A 59 -1.69 -4.32 -6.49
N HIS A 60 -1.40 -3.09 -6.92
CA HIS A 60 -2.40 -2.06 -7.08
C HIS A 60 -3.54 -2.50 -8.01
N ASN A 61 -3.20 -3.00 -9.19
CA ASN A 61 -4.18 -3.48 -10.15
C ASN A 61 -4.94 -4.71 -9.63
N GLU A 62 -4.26 -5.60 -8.92
CA GLU A 62 -4.89 -6.80 -8.34
C GLU A 62 -5.88 -6.44 -7.23
N ILE A 63 -5.49 -5.54 -6.33
CA ILE A 63 -6.37 -5.04 -5.25
C ILE A 63 -7.57 -4.34 -5.85
N LEU A 64 -7.38 -3.42 -6.80
CA LEU A 64 -8.50 -2.70 -7.41
C LEU A 64 -9.37 -3.59 -8.31
N GLY A 65 -8.83 -4.67 -8.88
CA GLY A 65 -9.62 -5.63 -9.66
C GLY A 65 -10.56 -6.49 -8.80
N GLN A 66 -10.40 -6.47 -7.48
CA GLN A 66 -11.26 -7.19 -6.53
C GLN A 66 -12.47 -6.37 -6.05
N PHE A 67 -12.56 -5.08 -6.42
CA PHE A 67 -13.61 -4.15 -6.03
C PHE A 67 -14.34 -3.60 -7.26
#